data_AF-A0A0N1IDW3-F1
#
_entry.id   AF-A0A0N1IDW3-F1
#
_cell.length_a   1.000
_cell.length_b   1.000
_cell.length_c   1.000
_cell.angle_alpha   90.00
_cell.angle_beta   90.00
_cell.angle_gamma   90.00
#
_symmetry.space_group_name_H-M   'P 1'
#
loop_
_entity.id
_entity.type
_entity.pdbx_description
1 polymer ?
#
loop_
_entity_poly.entity_id
_entity_poly.type
_entity_poly.pdbx_seq_one_letter_code
_entity_poly.pdbx_strand_id
1 'polypeptide(L)'
;MSRKTNPVVQSTKKEKDNNKSALVKFLEKDDCTSVRIVKIPNIHRAVSISVDNEGLNFACLQIKPTCGLTSLPELSPSSITKHMASLLETATQDDILHDVIFKVSVIKRNTVN
;
A
#
# COMPACT_ATOMS: atom_id res chain seq x y z
N MET A 1 30.58 -9.52 -72.07
CA MET A 1 29.16 -9.28 -71.79
C MET A 1 28.53 -10.58 -71.30
N SER A 2 28.51 -10.83 -69.99
CA SER A 2 27.78 -11.98 -69.43
C SER A 2 27.17 -11.59 -68.09
N ARG A 3 25.84 -11.45 -68.08
CA ARG A 3 25.03 -11.15 -66.90
C ARG A 3 24.36 -12.43 -66.39
N LYS A 4 24.69 -12.73 -65.14
CA LYS A 4 23.97 -13.44 -64.08
C LYS A 4 22.44 -13.28 -64.15
N THR A 5 21.66 -14.34 -63.89
CA THR A 5 20.93 -14.64 -62.63
C THR A 5 19.80 -15.66 -62.84
N ASN A 6 19.75 -16.70 -62.00
CA ASN A 6 18.61 -17.63 -61.85
C ASN A 6 17.41 -16.92 -61.16
N PRO A 7 16.16 -17.28 -61.49
CA PRO A 7 15.00 -16.79 -60.75
C PRO A 7 14.79 -17.63 -59.48
N VAL A 8 14.78 -16.99 -58.31
CA VAL A 8 14.32 -17.60 -57.06
C VAL A 8 12.85 -17.23 -56.86
N VAL A 9 12.05 -18.27 -56.68
CA VAL A 9 10.60 -18.30 -56.50
C VAL A 9 10.17 -17.45 -55.31
N GLN A 10 9.34 -16.43 -55.54
CA GLN A 10 8.67 -15.67 -54.49
C GLN A 10 7.44 -16.45 -53.99
N SER A 11 7.55 -17.04 -52.81
CA SER A 11 6.39 -17.53 -52.07
C SER A 11 5.65 -16.34 -51.46
N THR A 12 4.51 -15.96 -52.04
CA THR A 12 3.58 -14.98 -51.47
C THR A 12 3.01 -15.53 -50.17
N LYS A 13 3.55 -15.10 -49.02
CA LYS A 13 2.90 -15.30 -47.73
C LYS A 13 1.71 -14.35 -47.68
N LYS A 14 0.50 -14.90 -47.77
CA LYS A 14 -0.76 -14.18 -47.55
C LYS A 14 -0.72 -13.58 -46.14
N GLU A 15 -0.58 -12.27 -46.08
CA GLU A 15 -0.74 -11.46 -44.87
C GLU A 15 -2.19 -11.61 -44.43
N LYS A 16 -2.39 -12.39 -43.37
CA LYS A 16 -3.70 -12.58 -42.77
C LYS A 16 -3.89 -11.42 -41.81
N ASP A 17 -4.41 -10.31 -42.35
CA ASP A 17 -4.90 -9.16 -41.58
C ASP A 17 -5.95 -9.65 -40.58
N ASN A 18 -5.48 -9.97 -39.37
CA ASN A 18 -6.33 -10.35 -38.27
C ASN A 18 -6.74 -9.05 -37.59
N ASN A 19 -7.75 -8.41 -38.19
CA ASN A 19 -8.56 -7.38 -37.55
C ASN A 19 -9.20 -7.99 -36.29
N LYS A 20 -8.44 -8.01 -35.19
CA LYS A 20 -8.91 -8.32 -33.85
C LYS A 20 -8.76 -7.06 -33.03
N SER A 21 -9.88 -6.33 -32.99
CA SER A 21 -10.33 -5.46 -31.90
C SER A 21 -9.24 -4.66 -31.18
N ALA A 22 -9.25 -3.35 -31.42
CA ALA A 22 -8.58 -2.33 -30.62
C ALA A 22 -9.16 -2.25 -29.18
N LEU A 23 -9.13 -3.36 -28.45
CA LEU A 23 -9.49 -3.48 -27.06
C LEU A 23 -8.23 -3.89 -26.31
N VAL A 24 -7.41 -2.87 -26.03
CA VAL A 24 -6.20 -2.91 -25.19
C VAL A 24 -5.15 -3.94 -25.66
N LYS A 25 -4.13 -3.48 -26.40
CA LYS A 25 -2.87 -4.23 -26.50
C LYS A 25 -2.32 -4.40 -25.09
N PHE A 26 -2.32 -5.62 -24.58
CA PHE A 26 -1.58 -5.95 -23.37
C PHE A 26 -0.10 -5.69 -23.66
N LEU A 27 0.55 -4.94 -22.77
CA LEU A 27 1.99 -4.75 -22.82
C LEU A 27 2.66 -6.09 -22.55
N GLU A 28 3.63 -6.46 -23.37
CA GLU A 28 4.46 -7.62 -23.09
C GLU A 28 5.39 -7.31 -21.92
N LYS A 29 5.82 -8.34 -21.19
CA LYS A 29 6.65 -8.15 -19.99
C LYS A 29 7.98 -7.45 -20.32
N ASP A 30 8.52 -7.70 -21.51
CA ASP A 30 9.76 -7.11 -21.99
C ASP A 30 9.61 -5.63 -22.38
N ASP A 31 8.37 -5.15 -22.60
CA ASP A 31 8.04 -3.74 -22.80
C ASP A 31 7.83 -2.98 -21.47
N CYS A 32 7.93 -3.67 -20.33
CA CYS A 32 7.63 -3.12 -19.01
C CYS A 32 8.90 -2.90 -18.17
N THR A 33 9.02 -1.72 -17.55
CA THR A 33 10.05 -1.46 -16.54
C THR A 33 9.59 -1.94 -15.16
N SER A 34 10.38 -2.82 -14.52
CA SER A 34 10.11 -3.26 -13.15
C SER A 34 10.46 -2.16 -12.14
N VAL A 35 9.46 -1.66 -11.41
CA VAL A 35 9.65 -0.66 -10.34
C VAL A 35 9.43 -1.30 -8.97
N ARG A 36 10.33 -1.00 -8.02
CA ARG A 36 10.20 -1.45 -6.63
C ARG A 36 9.42 -0.40 -5.84
N ILE A 37 8.28 -0.80 -5.29
CA ILE A 37 7.44 0.07 -4.48
C ILE A 37 7.75 -0.17 -3.01
N VAL A 38 7.98 0.91 -2.26
CA VAL A 38 8.21 0.88 -0.82
C VAL A 38 7.23 1.82 -0.14
N LYS A 39 6.62 1.36 0.96
CA LYS A 39 5.76 2.21 1.79
C LYS A 39 6.61 3.12 2.68
N ILE A 40 6.34 4.41 2.63
CA ILE A 40 6.94 5.37 3.56
C ILE A 40 6.13 5.38 4.86
N PRO A 41 6.74 5.06 6.02
CA PRO A 41 6.03 5.05 7.30
C PRO A 41 5.59 6.46 7.71
N ASN A 42 4.57 6.53 8.58
CA ASN A 42 4.05 7.77 9.19
C ASN A 42 3.45 8.82 8.23
N ILE A 43 3.29 8.49 6.94
CA ILE A 43 2.55 9.32 5.98
C ILE A 43 1.09 8.84 5.88
N HIS A 44 0.16 9.59 6.46
CA HIS A 44 -1.24 9.15 6.60
C HIS A 44 -2.23 9.81 5.64
N ARG A 45 -1.92 11.01 5.12
CA ARG A 45 -2.77 11.79 4.21
C ARG A 45 -1.92 12.78 3.40
N ALA A 46 -1.02 12.26 2.57
CA ALA A 46 -0.24 13.09 1.65
C ALA A 46 -1.17 13.74 0.62
N VAL A 47 -1.05 15.05 0.44
CA VAL A 47 -1.76 15.81 -0.61
C VAL A 47 -0.83 16.24 -1.74
N SER A 48 0.45 16.40 -1.44
CA SER A 48 1.46 16.74 -2.44
C SER A 48 2.80 16.16 -2.01
N ILE A 49 3.58 15.72 -2.98
CA ILE A 49 4.95 15.25 -2.82
C ILE A 49 5.79 15.99 -3.83
N SER A 50 6.82 16.67 -3.35
CA SER A 50 7.85 17.31 -4.18
C SER A 50 9.16 16.58 -3.97
N VAL A 51 9.94 16.43 -5.03
CA VAL A 51 11.22 15.71 -5.03
C VAL A 51 12.28 16.64 -5.60
N ASP A 52 13.52 16.51 -5.14
CA ASP A 52 14.66 17.19 -5.76
C ASP A 52 14.98 16.59 -7.14
N ASN A 53 15.84 17.26 -7.90
CA ASN A 53 16.19 16.84 -9.26
C ASN A 53 16.95 15.50 -9.30
N GLU A 54 17.64 15.16 -8.21
CA GLU A 54 18.41 13.92 -8.07
C GLU A 54 17.56 12.75 -7.56
N GLY A 55 16.31 12.99 -7.13
CA GLY A 55 15.43 11.95 -6.62
C GLY A 55 15.80 11.41 -5.23
N LEU A 56 16.74 12.05 -4.53
CA LEU A 56 17.28 11.59 -3.25
C LEU A 56 16.49 12.13 -2.07
N ASN A 57 15.93 13.33 -2.20
CA ASN A 57 15.19 14.01 -1.14
C ASN A 57 13.75 14.28 -1.59
N PHE A 58 12.82 14.15 -0.66
CA PHE A 58 11.43 14.49 -0.90
C PHE A 58 10.87 15.31 0.26
N ALA A 59 9.90 16.17 -0.06
CA ALA A 59 9.04 16.83 0.89
C ALA A 59 7.61 16.37 0.66
N CYS A 60 6.90 16.03 1.73
CA CYS A 60 5.50 15.61 1.67
C CYS A 60 4.65 16.62 2.43
N LEU A 61 3.69 17.25 1.73
CA LEU A 61 2.64 18.02 2.37
C LEU A 61 1.53 17.05 2.82
N GLN A 62 1.22 17.05 4.12
CA GLN A 62 0.20 16.19 4.70
C GLN A 62 -0.92 17.03 5.32
N ILE A 63 -2.17 16.58 5.13
CA ILE A 63 -3.29 17.15 5.88
C ILE A 63 -3.21 16.65 7.33
N LYS A 64 -3.46 17.55 8.28
CA LYS A 64 -3.58 17.20 9.69
C LYS A 64 -4.63 16.08 9.83
N PRO A 65 -4.33 14.94 10.48
CA PRO A 65 -5.28 13.83 10.61
C PRO A 65 -6.62 14.25 11.24
N THR A 66 -6.62 15.34 12.01
CA THR A 66 -7.81 15.90 12.65
C THR A 66 -8.65 16.80 11.75
N CYS A 67 -8.19 17.16 10.55
CA CYS A 67 -8.99 17.93 9.60
C CYS A 67 -10.17 17.09 9.13
N GLY A 68 -11.38 17.58 9.41
CA GLY A 68 -12.65 16.91 9.12
C GLY A 68 -13.30 16.24 10.33
N LEU A 69 -12.66 16.25 11.51
CA LEU A 69 -13.34 15.85 12.74
C LEU A 69 -14.18 17.02 13.29
N THR A 70 -15.48 16.80 13.42
CA THR A 70 -16.42 17.71 14.10
C THR A 70 -16.33 17.61 15.62
N SER A 71 -15.89 16.47 16.15
CA SER A 71 -15.52 16.26 17.55
C SER A 71 -14.28 15.36 17.63
N LEU A 72 -13.42 15.61 18.62
CA LEU A 72 -12.30 14.72 18.90
C LEU A 72 -12.85 13.40 19.48
N PRO A 73 -12.43 12.22 18.99
CA PRO A 73 -12.78 10.96 19.62
C PRO A 73 -12.13 10.94 21.00
N GLU A 74 -12.94 11.14 22.02
CA GLU A 74 -12.50 10.91 23.40
C GLU A 74 -12.37 9.40 23.60
N LEU A 75 -11.18 8.99 24.01
CA LEU A 75 -10.99 7.64 24.53
C LEU A 75 -11.77 7.55 25.84
N SER A 76 -12.64 6.54 25.95
CA SER A 76 -13.27 6.25 27.23
C SER A 76 -12.20 6.01 28.29
N PRO A 77 -12.41 6.46 29.55
CA PRO A 77 -11.50 6.19 30.64
C PRO A 77 -11.17 4.70 30.74
N SER A 78 -9.91 4.37 31.02
CA SER A 78 -9.50 2.97 31.19
C SER A 78 -10.29 2.31 32.32
N SER A 79 -10.89 1.16 32.03
CA SER A 79 -11.57 0.31 33.02
C SER A 79 -10.65 -0.79 33.59
N ILE A 80 -9.35 -0.73 33.29
CA ILE A 80 -8.40 -1.81 33.62
C ILE A 80 -8.36 -2.13 35.12
N THR A 81 -8.43 -1.12 35.99
CA THR A 81 -8.45 -1.33 37.45
C THR A 81 -9.67 -2.13 37.89
N LYS A 82 -10.85 -1.85 37.32
CA LYS A 82 -12.08 -2.60 37.61
C LYS A 82 -11.99 -4.03 37.09
N HIS A 83 -11.43 -4.21 35.89
CA HIS A 83 -11.26 -5.54 35.30
C HIS A 83 -10.26 -6.39 36.09
N MET A 84 -9.17 -5.80 36.59
CA MET A 84 -8.19 -6.50 37.43
C MET A 84 -8.75 -6.83 38.82
N ALA A 85 -9.58 -5.96 39.40
CA ALA A 85 -10.27 -6.26 40.64
C ALA A 85 -11.27 -7.42 40.46
N SER A 86 -12.05 -7.40 39.38
CA SER A 86 -12.95 -8.50 39.04
C SER A 86 -12.20 -9.81 38.82
N LEU A 87 -11.08 -9.78 38.08
CA LEU A 87 -10.20 -10.93 37.89
C LEU A 87 -9.72 -11.49 39.23
N LEU A 88 -9.25 -10.63 40.15
CA LEU A 88 -8.77 -11.04 41.47
C LEU A 88 -9.87 -11.70 42.31
N GLU A 89 -11.10 -11.20 42.23
CA GLU A 89 -12.25 -11.71 42.98
C GLU A 89 -12.80 -13.02 42.39
N THR A 90 -12.79 -13.17 41.06
CA THR A 90 -13.36 -14.34 40.38
C THR A 90 -12.35 -15.45 40.11
N ALA A 91 -11.05 -15.18 40.26
CA ALA A 91 -10.00 -16.17 40.07
C ALA A 91 -10.13 -17.32 41.08
N THR A 92 -10.49 -18.50 40.59
CA THR A 92 -10.51 -19.75 41.37
C THR A 92 -9.92 -20.89 40.54
N GLN A 93 -9.49 -21.97 41.22
CA GLN A 93 -8.84 -23.12 40.59
C GLN A 93 -9.74 -23.83 39.56
N ASP A 94 -11.06 -23.68 39.70
CA ASP A 94 -12.08 -24.24 38.80
C ASP A 94 -12.75 -23.15 37.94
N ASP A 95 -12.18 -21.94 37.84
CA ASP A 95 -12.78 -20.88 37.03
C ASP A 95 -12.65 -21.16 35.54
N ILE A 96 -13.44 -20.49 34.71
CA ILE A 96 -13.39 -20.62 33.24
C ILE A 96 -12.49 -19.57 32.58
N LEU A 97 -11.78 -18.75 33.36
CA LEU A 97 -11.05 -17.58 32.91
C LEU A 97 -9.59 -17.91 32.58
N HIS A 98 -9.40 -18.74 31.55
CA HIS A 98 -8.10 -19.35 31.30
C HIS A 98 -7.13 -18.56 30.41
N ASP A 99 -7.53 -17.49 29.73
CA ASP A 99 -6.59 -16.66 28.95
C ASP A 99 -7.08 -15.21 28.80
N VAL A 100 -6.33 -14.24 29.33
CA VAL A 100 -6.62 -12.81 29.19
C VAL A 100 -5.63 -12.16 28.23
N ILE A 101 -6.10 -11.71 27.06
CA ILE A 101 -5.26 -11.00 26.07
C ILE A 101 -5.22 -9.50 26.42
N PHE A 102 -4.09 -9.02 26.92
CA PHE A 102 -3.87 -7.60 27.17
C PHE A 102 -3.50 -6.87 25.87
N LYS A 103 -4.45 -6.09 25.33
CA LYS A 103 -4.16 -5.16 24.23
C LYS A 103 -3.68 -3.82 24.81
N VAL A 104 -2.36 -3.66 24.92
CA VAL A 104 -1.76 -2.40 25.37
C VAL A 104 -1.61 -1.43 24.19
N SER A 105 -2.30 -0.29 24.25
CA SER A 105 -2.07 0.84 23.35
C SER A 105 -1.18 1.89 24.03
N VAL A 106 -0.07 2.25 23.38
CA VAL A 106 0.82 3.30 23.88
C VAL A 106 0.15 4.66 23.64
N ILE A 107 -0.29 5.32 24.71
CA ILE A 107 -0.77 6.70 24.66
C ILE A 107 0.45 7.62 24.51
N LYS A 108 0.67 8.17 23.32
CA LYS A 108 1.63 9.27 23.14
C LYS A 108 1.03 10.54 23.75
N ARG A 109 1.54 10.97 24.89
CA ARG A 109 1.21 12.28 25.46
C ARG A 109 1.83 13.35 24.57
N ASN A 110 0.99 14.18 23.94
CA ASN A 110 1.45 15.39 23.27
C ASN A 110 1.75 16.42 24.36
N THR A 111 3.02 16.61 24.70
CA THR A 111 3.46 17.75 25.51
C THR A 111 3.41 18.99 24.63
N VAL A 112 2.52 19.92 24.96
CA VAL A 112 2.51 21.27 24.38
C VAL A 112 3.38 22.11 25.31
N ASN A 113 4.51 22.61 24.79
CA ASN A 113 5.27 23.70 25.41
C ASN A 113 4.57 25.03 25.13
#